data_AF-A0A562PUV4-F1
#
_entry.id   AF-A0A562PUV4-F1
#
_cell.length_a   1.000
_cell.length_b   1.000
_cell.length_c   1.000
_cell.angle_alpha   90.00
_cell.angle_beta   90.00
_cell.angle_gamma   90.00
#
_symmetry.space_group_name_H-M   'P 1'
#
loop_
_entity.id
_entity.type
_entity.pdbx_description
1 polymer ?
#
loop_
_entity_poly.entity_id
_entity_poly.type
_entity_poly.pdbx_seq_one_letter_code
_entity_poly.pdbx_strand_id
1 'polypeptide(L)' 'MGRNNERNIKKHNDKLHKAQDKAKQAVLLRKEKLKQITKKFNEDKASEE' A
#
# COMPACT_ATOMS: atom_id res chain seq x y z
N MET A 1 8.10 27.92 20.07
CA MET A 1 7.21 26.73 20.22
C MET A 1 7.95 25.49 19.75
N GLY A 2 8.54 24.73 20.66
CA GLY A 2 9.39 23.58 20.35
C GLY A 2 8.63 22.39 19.76
N ARG A 3 9.37 21.50 19.11
CA ARG A 3 8.85 20.27 18.47
C ARG A 3 8.21 19.28 19.47
N ASN A 4 8.57 19.37 20.75
CA ASN A 4 8.14 18.47 21.82
C ASN A 4 6.84 18.88 22.54
N ASN A 5 6.08 19.84 22.01
CA ASN A 5 4.73 20.09 22.52
C ASN A 5 3.75 19.05 21.94
N GLU A 6 2.79 18.60 22.74
CA GLU A 6 1.76 17.62 22.40
C GLU A 6 1.09 17.88 21.04
N ARG A 7 0.78 19.14 20.73
CA ARG A 7 0.17 19.53 19.44
C ARG A 7 1.08 19.24 18.24
N ASN A 8 2.39 19.40 18.40
CA ASN A 8 3.36 19.18 17.34
C ASN A 8 3.69 17.68 17.18
N ILE A 9 3.72 16.93 18.28
CA ILE A 9 3.86 15.47 18.28
C ILE A 9 2.68 14.82 17.54
N LYS A 10 1.45 15.22 17.85
CA LYS A 10 0.24 14.71 17.17
C LYS A 10 0.30 14.95 15.66
N LYS A 11 0.58 16.18 15.22
CA LYS A 11 0.73 16.51 13.79
C LYS A 11 1.81 15.68 13.09
N HIS A 12 2.93 15.41 13.77
CA HIS A 12 4.00 14.58 13.22
C HIS A 12 3.53 13.13 13.03
N ASN A 13 2.89 12.58 14.05
CA ASN A 13 2.37 11.21 14.03
C ASN A 13 1.25 11.06 12.99
N ASP A 14 0.33 12.00 12.89
CA ASP A 14 -0.71 12.01 11.87
C ASP A 14 -0.11 11.99 10.46
N LYS A 15 0.94 12.77 10.24
CA LYS A 15 1.66 12.78 8.96
C LYS A 15 2.35 11.45 8.70
N LEU A 16 2.95 10.85 9.73
CA LEU A 16 3.65 9.57 9.65
C LEU A 16 2.68 8.42 9.35
N HIS A 17 1.56 8.32 10.08
CA HIS A 17 0.51 7.33 9.84
C HIS A 17 -0.09 7.48 8.45
N LYS A 18 -0.40 8.71 8.03
CA LYS A 18 -0.92 8.96 6.67
C LYS A 18 0.06 8.53 5.57
N ALA A 19 1.37 8.71 5.78
CA ALA A 19 2.39 8.24 4.84
C ALA A 19 2.48 6.71 4.81
N GLN A 20 2.44 6.07 5.98
CA GLN A 20 2.45 4.61 6.09
C GLN A 20 1.20 3.98 5.44
N ASP A 21 0.02 4.55 5.65
CA ASP A 21 -1.22 4.01 5.08
C ASP A 21 -1.22 4.08 3.56
N LYS A 22 -0.72 5.18 2.99
CA LYS A 22 -0.52 5.29 1.53
C LYS A 22 0.43 4.21 1.00
N ALA A 23 1.54 3.96 1.70
CA ALA A 23 2.49 2.92 1.30
C ALA A 23 1.86 1.52 1.38
N LYS A 24 1.11 1.23 2.46
CA LYS A 24 0.38 -0.04 2.62
C LYS A 24 -0.66 -0.23 1.52
N GLN A 25 -1.44 0.80 1.20
CA GLN A 25 -2.43 0.76 0.12
C GLN A 25 -1.78 0.47 -1.23
N ALA A 26 -0.65 1.12 -1.55
CA ALA A 26 0.07 0.86 -2.79
C ALA A 26 0.56 -0.60 -2.89
N VAL A 27 1.04 -1.18 -1.78
CA VAL A 27 1.47 -2.58 -1.71
C VAL A 27 0.30 -3.54 -1.93
N LEU A 28 -0.86 -3.27 -1.30
CA LEU A 28 -2.07 -4.08 -1.49
C LEU A 28 -2.56 -4.03 -2.94
N LEU A 29 -2.68 -2.83 -3.51
CA LEU A 29 -3.07 -2.64 -4.91
C LEU A 29 -2.12 -3.35 -5.88
N ARG A 30 -0.81 -3.29 -5.62
CA ARG A 30 0.19 -4.02 -6.42
C ARG A 30 -0.02 -5.53 -6.30
N LYS A 31 -0.24 -6.04 -5.10
CA LYS A 31 -0.44 -7.48 -4.85
C LYS A 31 -1.70 -7.98 -5.56
N GLU A 32 -2.80 -7.22 -5.52
CA GLU A 32 -4.04 -7.56 -6.23
C GLU A 32 -3.85 -7.60 -7.74
N LYS A 33 -3.19 -6.59 -8.32
CA LYS A 33 -2.88 -6.56 -9.76
C LYS A 33 -2.01 -7.73 -10.17
N LEU A 34 -0.96 -8.05 -9.40
CA LEU A 34 -0.10 -9.21 -9.66
C LEU A 34 -0.90 -10.51 -9.63
N LYS A 35 -1.79 -10.68 -8.64
CA LYS A 35 -2.65 -11.87 -8.54
C LYS A 35 -3.56 -12.02 -9.76
N GLN A 36 -4.14 -10.92 -10.27
CA GLN A 36 -4.95 -10.93 -11.48
C GLN A 36 -4.14 -11.33 -12.71
N ILE A 37 -2.94 -10.75 -12.87
CA ILE A 37 -2.04 -11.07 -13.99
C ILE A 37 -1.65 -12.56 -13.95
N THR A 38 -1.24 -13.08 -12.79
CA THR A 38 -0.87 -14.49 -12.66
C THR A 38 -2.04 -15.43 -12.94
N LYS A 39 -3.26 -15.05 -12.54
CA LYS A 39 -4.46 -15.85 -12.80
C LYS A 39 -4.73 -15.92 -14.30
N LYS A 40 -4.75 -14.77 -14.99
CA LYS A 40 -4.93 -14.71 -16.44
C LYS A 40 -3.86 -15.49 -17.18
N PHE A 41 -2.59 -15.28 -16.83
CA PHE A 41 -1.49 -16.01 -17.45
C PHE A 41 -1.62 -17.53 -17.31
N ASN A 42 -2.02 -18.01 -16.14
CA ASN A 42 -2.25 -19.45 -15.93
C ASN A 42 -3.49 -19.97 -16.68
N GLU A 43 -4.55 -19.16 -16.79
CA GLU A 43 -5.76 -19.50 -17.56
C GLU A 43 -5.45 -19.56 -19.07
N ASP A 44 -4.76 -18.57 -19.61
CA ASP A 44 -4.35 -18.52 -21.02
C ASP A 44 -3.47 -19.73 -21.35
N LYS A 45 -2.46 -20.02 -20.51
CA LYS A 45 -1.60 -21.18 -20.68
C LYS A 45 -2.36 -22.52 -20.62
N ALA A 46 -3.32 -22.65 -19.70
CA ALA A 46 -4.13 -23.86 -19.60
C ALA A 46 -5.14 -24.02 -20.76
N SER A 47 -5.40 -22.96 -21.52
CA SER A 47 -6.24 -23.01 -22.72
C SER A 47 -5.47 -23.28 -24.02
N GLU A 48 -4.13 -23.18 -23.98
CA GLU A 48 -3.24 -23.50 -25.09
C GLU A 48 -2.72 -24.95 -25.08
N GLU A 49 -2.93 -25.69 -23.97
CA GLU A 49 -2.70 -27.14 -23.85
C GLU A 49 -3.98 -27.95 -24.11
#